data_AF-A0A7Y9UEP3-F1
#
_entry.id   AF-A0A7Y9UEP3-F1
#
_cell.length_a   1.000
_cell.length_b   1.000
_cell.length_c   1.000
_cell.angle_alpha   90.00
_cell.angle_beta   90.00
_cell.angle_gamma   90.00
#
_symmetry.space_group_name_H-M   'P 1'
#
loop_
_entity.id
_entity.type
_entity.pdbx_description
1 polymer ?
#
loop_
_entity_poly.entity_id
_entity_poly.type
_entity_poly.pdbx_seq_one_letter_code
_entity_poly.pdbx_strand_id
1 'polypeptide(L)'
;MNDLHAWLSQQHHGLRTFQTFQQKLETLGQHDPAQRGLCRLLSGVIGSYVEAFDEAPLPVDIAEDAYRRLLTLVESLDLHGNAARRLADINRVATCELWR
;
A
#
# COMPACT_ATOMS: atom_id res chain seq x y z
N MET A 1 -5.79 -2.19 -14.93
CA MET A 1 -4.48 -2.12 -14.25
C MET A 1 -4.49 -0.84 -13.43
N ASN A 2 -4.27 -0.93 -12.12
CA ASN A 2 -4.35 0.20 -11.20
C ASN A 2 -3.13 1.14 -11.40
N ASP A 3 -3.33 2.45 -11.57
CA ASP A 3 -2.24 3.43 -11.72
C ASP A 3 -1.23 3.38 -10.57
N LEU A 4 -1.70 3.01 -9.37
CA LEU A 4 -0.83 2.77 -8.21
C LEU A 4 0.08 1.55 -8.41
N HIS A 5 -0.46 0.45 -8.94
CA HIS A 5 0.32 -0.76 -9.22
C HIS A 5 1.37 -0.49 -10.31
N ALA A 6 0.96 0.18 -11.39
CA ALA A 6 1.83 0.52 -12.51
C ALA A 6 3.02 1.39 -12.07
N TRP A 7 2.78 2.37 -11.18
CA TRP A 7 3.86 3.15 -10.59
C TRP A 7 4.73 2.29 -9.67
N LEU A 8 4.09 1.53 -8.77
CA LEU A 8 4.78 0.77 -7.73
C LEU A 8 5.74 -0.26 -8.33
N SER A 9 5.32 -0.99 -9.37
CA SER A 9 6.10 -2.06 -10.02
C SER A 9 7.41 -1.60 -10.66
N GLN A 10 7.60 -0.29 -10.83
CA GLN A 10 8.81 0.31 -11.42
C GLN A 10 9.79 0.82 -10.36
N GLN A 11 9.46 0.71 -9.07
CA GLN A 11 10.25 1.27 -7.97
C GLN A 11 11.18 0.22 -7.35
N HIS A 12 12.21 0.71 -6.64
CA HIS A 12 13.03 -0.14 -5.77
C HIS A 12 12.36 -0.34 -4.39
N HIS A 13 12.74 -1.40 -3.68
CA HIS A 13 12.17 -1.77 -2.38
C HIS A 13 12.67 -0.92 -1.17
N GLY A 14 13.21 0.28 -1.41
CA GLY A 14 13.70 1.15 -0.34
C GLY A 14 12.57 1.86 0.42
N LEU A 15 12.82 2.26 1.68
CA LEU A 15 11.82 2.91 2.56
C LEU A 15 11.16 4.14 1.93
N ARG A 16 11.93 4.91 1.15
CA ARG A 16 11.43 6.09 0.40
C ARG A 16 10.31 5.74 -0.57
N THR A 17 10.30 4.55 -1.15
CA THR A 17 9.22 4.09 -2.04
C THR A 17 7.91 3.97 -1.28
N PHE A 18 7.93 3.41 -0.08
CA PHE A 18 6.75 3.26 0.78
C PHE A 18 6.19 4.62 1.22
N GLN A 19 7.06 5.54 1.64
CA GLN A 19 6.69 6.92 1.97
C GLN A 19 6.07 7.66 0.77
N THR A 20 6.68 7.55 -0.41
CA THR A 20 6.15 8.15 -1.64
C THR A 20 4.80 7.55 -2.03
N PHE A 21 4.61 6.24 -1.80
CA PHE A 21 3.34 5.59 -2.05
C PHE A 21 2.24 6.07 -1.10
N GLN A 22 2.53 6.31 0.19
CA GLN A 22 1.57 6.91 1.12
C GLN A 22 1.08 8.29 0.64
N GLN A 23 1.98 9.13 0.11
CA GLN A 23 1.60 10.43 -0.46
C GLN A 23 0.68 10.28 -1.68
N LYS A 24 0.91 9.26 -2.52
CA LYS A 24 0.02 8.94 -3.65
C LYS A 24 -1.36 8.48 -3.19
N LEU A 25 -1.42 7.65 -2.15
CA LEU A 25 -2.69 7.21 -1.55
C LEU A 25 -3.47 8.38 -0.93
N GLU A 26 -2.77 9.29 -0.24
CA GLU A 26 -3.39 10.50 0.29
C GLU A 26 -3.97 11.36 -0.84
N THR A 27 -3.19 11.60 -1.89
CA THR A 27 -3.64 12.33 -3.09
C THR A 27 -4.86 11.65 -3.73
N LEU A 28 -4.87 10.32 -3.85
CA LEU A 28 -6.01 9.58 -4.39
C LEU A 28 -7.24 9.73 -3.50
N GLY A 29 -7.11 9.55 -2.18
CA GLY A 29 -8.23 9.66 -1.25
C GLY A 29 -8.79 11.08 -1.09
N GLN A 30 -8.00 12.11 -1.43
CA GLN A 30 -8.47 13.49 -1.53
C GLN A 30 -9.33 13.70 -2.79
N HIS A 31 -8.90 13.20 -3.94
CA HIS A 31 -9.59 13.38 -5.23
C HIS A 31 -10.76 12.42 -5.47
N ASP A 32 -10.73 11.22 -4.88
CA ASP A 32 -11.79 10.22 -4.97
C ASP A 32 -12.32 9.85 -3.57
N PRO A 33 -13.40 10.53 -3.10
CA PRO A 33 -14.00 10.25 -1.80
C PRO A 33 -14.45 8.80 -1.62
N ALA A 34 -14.80 8.11 -2.71
CA ALA A 34 -15.25 6.73 -2.65
C ALA A 34 -14.11 5.75 -2.34
N GLN A 35 -12.86 6.15 -2.61
CA GLN A 35 -11.65 5.39 -2.31
C GLN A 35 -10.94 5.80 -1.01
N ARG A 36 -11.40 6.87 -0.36
CA ARG A 36 -10.75 7.44 0.83
C ARG A 36 -10.55 6.43 1.96
N GLY A 37 -11.53 5.56 2.21
CA GLY A 37 -11.44 4.53 3.25
C GLY A 37 -10.33 3.52 2.97
N LEU A 38 -10.29 2.98 1.75
CA LEU A 38 -9.25 2.05 1.31
C LEU A 38 -7.87 2.71 1.35
N CYS A 39 -7.74 3.94 0.85
CA CYS A 39 -6.49 4.69 0.85
C CYS A 39 -5.96 4.90 2.27
N ARG A 40 -6.83 5.30 3.22
CA ARG A 40 -6.41 5.48 4.62
C ARG A 40 -5.93 4.20 5.25
N LEU A 41 -6.65 3.10 5.03
CA LEU A 41 -6.31 1.82 5.62
C LEU A 41 -4.97 1.29 5.07
N LEU A 42 -4.78 1.37 3.75
CA LEU A 42 -3.53 0.96 3.11
C LEU A 42 -2.35 1.86 3.55
N SER A 43 -2.57 3.17 3.68
CA SER A 43 -1.55 4.07 4.24
C SER A 43 -1.19 3.70 5.67
N GLY A 44 -2.12 3.20 6.48
CA GLY A 44 -1.86 2.73 7.84
C GLY A 44 -1.00 1.45 7.87
N VAL A 45 -1.32 0.48 7.01
CA VAL A 45 -0.52 -0.75 6.85
C VAL A 45 0.93 -0.39 6.49
N ILE A 46 1.11 0.53 5.54
CA ILE A 46 2.44 1.00 5.13
C ILE A 46 3.11 1.82 6.22
N GLY A 47 2.35 2.64 6.95
CA GLY A 47 2.87 3.47 8.04
C GLY A 47 3.52 2.62 9.13
N SER A 48 2.88 1.52 9.52
CA SER A 48 3.45 0.59 10.50
C SER A 48 4.80 0.01 10.08
N TYR A 49 5.02 -0.21 8.78
CA TYR A 49 6.30 -0.66 8.23
C TYR A 49 7.32 0.47 8.21
N VAL A 50 6.91 1.67 7.78
CA VAL A 50 7.80 2.83 7.75
C VAL A 50 8.30 3.15 9.16
N GLU A 51 7.40 3.22 10.16
CA GLU A 51 7.73 3.52 11.55
C GLU A 51 8.71 2.50 12.16
N ALA A 52 8.60 1.22 11.79
CA ALA A 52 9.45 0.17 12.34
C ALA A 52 10.90 0.22 11.86
N PHE A 53 11.11 0.77 10.66
CA PHE A 53 12.42 0.89 10.03
C PHE A 53 12.84 2.35 9.85
N ASP A 54 12.11 3.28 10.47
CA ASP A 54 12.56 4.67 10.60
C ASP A 54 13.71 4.67 11.62
N GLU A 55 14.87 5.19 11.21
CA GLU A 55 16.12 5.19 11.98
C GLU A 55 16.79 3.83 12.26
N ALA A 56 16.12 2.70 11.98
CA ALA A 56 16.71 1.37 12.08
C ALA A 56 17.30 0.89 10.73
N PRO A 57 18.39 0.08 10.74
CA PRO A 57 18.86 -0.54 9.51
C PRO A 57 17.80 -1.49 8.97
N LEU A 58 17.30 -1.21 7.76
CA LEU A 58 16.37 -2.06 7.05
C LEU A 58 17.11 -3.23 6.38
N PRO A 59 16.90 -4.49 6.81
CA PRO A 59 17.48 -5.65 6.14
C PRO A 59 16.92 -5.79 4.72
N VAL A 60 17.78 -6.13 3.75
CA VAL A 60 17.42 -6.20 2.33
C VAL A 60 16.36 -7.25 2.05
N ASP A 61 16.44 -8.40 2.73
CA ASP A 61 15.47 -9.50 2.67
C ASP A 61 14.09 -9.04 3.15
N ILE A 62 14.02 -8.35 4.28
CA ILE A 62 12.77 -7.77 4.80
C ILE A 62 12.20 -6.74 3.83
N ALA A 63 13.06 -5.90 3.25
CA ALA A 63 12.65 -4.89 2.29
C ALA A 63 12.05 -5.49 1.02
N GLU A 64 12.71 -6.51 0.46
CA GLU A 64 12.24 -7.21 -0.74
C GLU A 64 10.90 -7.91 -0.49
N ASP A 65 10.76 -8.60 0.65
CA ASP A 65 9.53 -9.32 0.99
C ASP A 65 8.37 -8.35 1.26
N ALA A 66 8.60 -7.28 2.02
CA ALA A 66 7.59 -6.24 2.25
C ALA A 66 7.13 -5.60 0.93
N TYR A 67 8.08 -5.32 0.02
CA TYR A 67 7.77 -4.76 -1.28
C TYR A 67 6.96 -5.72 -2.15
N ARG A 68 7.33 -7.01 -2.18
CA ARG A 68 6.58 -8.05 -2.92
C ARG A 68 5.15 -8.18 -2.38
N ARG A 69 4.98 -8.22 -1.05
CA ARG A 69 3.66 -8.24 -0.40
C ARG A 69 2.81 -7.04 -0.77
N LEU A 70 3.40 -5.84 -0.74
CA LEU A 70 2.69 -4.62 -1.13
C LEU A 70 2.30 -4.66 -2.61
N LEU A 71 3.20 -5.10 -3.49
CA LEU A 71 2.94 -5.19 -4.93
C LEU A 71 1.75 -6.12 -5.21
N THR A 72 1.78 -7.34 -4.66
CA THR A 72 0.68 -8.32 -4.80
C THR A 72 -0.62 -7.81 -4.19
N LEU A 73 -0.57 -7.14 -3.04
CA LEU A 73 -1.76 -6.55 -2.43
C LEU A 73 -2.40 -5.53 -3.38
N VAL A 74 -1.61 -4.56 -3.87
CA VAL A 74 -2.09 -3.47 -4.73
C VAL A 74 -2.57 -3.97 -6.09
N GLU A 75 -1.92 -4.99 -6.66
CA GLU A 75 -2.37 -5.68 -7.88
C GLU A 75 -3.77 -6.27 -7.71
N SER A 76 -4.07 -6.80 -6.52
CA SER A 76 -5.35 -7.45 -6.23
C SER A 76 -6.51 -6.47 -6.02
N LEU A 77 -6.26 -5.17 -5.83
CA LEU A 77 -7.30 -4.18 -5.53
C LEU A 77 -8.01 -3.72 -6.80
N ASP A 78 -9.34 -3.62 -6.72
CA ASP A 78 -10.16 -3.05 -7.79
C ASP A 78 -10.75 -1.69 -7.36
N LEU A 79 -10.07 -0.61 -7.75
CA LEU A 79 -10.49 0.76 -7.46
C LEU A 79 -11.78 1.17 -8.20
N HIS A 80 -12.25 0.39 -9.16
CA HIS A 80 -13.49 0.64 -9.88
C HIS A 80 -14.59 -0.38 -9.57
N GLY A 81 -14.32 -1.29 -8.63
CA GLY A 81 -15.25 -2.31 -8.19
C GLY A 81 -16.52 -1.72 -7.58
N ASN A 82 -17.59 -2.51 -7.60
CA ASN A 82 -18.85 -2.18 -6.92
C ASN A 82 -18.70 -2.17 -5.39
N ALA A 83 -19.76 -1.82 -4.66
CA ALA A 83 -19.72 -1.72 -3.20
C ALA A 83 -19.27 -3.02 -2.50
N ALA A 84 -19.74 -4.19 -2.97
CA ALA A 84 -19.32 -5.48 -2.42
C ALA A 84 -17.83 -5.73 -2.66
N ARG A 85 -17.32 -5.40 -3.85
CA ARG A 85 -15.90 -5.52 -4.16
C ARG A 85 -15.05 -4.58 -3.30
N ARG A 86 -15.46 -3.33 -3.13
CA ARG A 86 -14.75 -2.35 -2.28
C ARG A 86 -14.69 -2.82 -0.82
N LEU A 87 -15.78 -3.36 -0.29
CA LEU A 87 -15.79 -3.92 1.07
C LEU A 87 -14.82 -5.11 1.18
N ALA A 88 -14.81 -6.00 0.18
CA ALA A 88 -13.87 -7.12 0.16
C ALA A 88 -12.40 -6.66 0.10
N ASP A 89 -12.10 -5.63 -0.70
CA ASP A 89 -10.75 -5.07 -0.81
C ASP A 89 -10.33 -4.35 0.47
N ILE A 90 -11.23 -3.61 1.14
CA ILE A 90 -10.99 -3.03 2.47
C ILE A 90 -10.66 -4.14 3.48
N ASN A 91 -11.46 -5.20 3.53
CA ASN A 91 -11.22 -6.32 4.45
C ASN A 91 -9.89 -7.02 4.17
N ARG A 92 -9.51 -7.18 2.89
CA ARG A 92 -8.20 -7.74 2.52
C ARG A 92 -7.07 -6.89 3.10
N VAL A 93 -7.10 -5.57 2.85
CA VAL A 93 -6.08 -4.65 3.37
C VAL A 93 -6.05 -4.67 4.90
N ALA A 94 -7.21 -4.76 5.57
CA ALA A 94 -7.29 -4.77 7.04
C ALA A 94 -6.56 -5.96 7.68
N THR A 95 -6.41 -7.07 6.94
CA THR A 95 -5.71 -8.28 7.39
C THR A 95 -4.24 -8.33 6.95
N CYS A 96 -3.78 -7.35 6.18
CA CYS A 96 -2.43 -7.36 5.62
C CYS A 96 -1.41 -6.76 6.57
N GLU A 97 -0.24 -7.40 6.63
CA GLU A 97 0.94 -6.93 7.33
C GLU A 97 2.15 -7.08 6.41
N LEU A 98 2.92 -5.99 6.26
CA LEU A 98 4.08 -5.98 5.37
C LEU A 98 5.30 -6.63 6.01
N TRP A 99 5.37 -6.61 7.34
CA TRP A 99 6.48 -7.12 8.13
C TRP A 99 5.93 -7.64 9.47
N ARG A 100 6.39 -8.81 9.89
CA ARG A 100 6.32 -9.41 11.23
C ARG A 100 7.09 -10.72 11.23
#